data_AF-A0A3D4NJP0-F1
#
_entry.id   AF-A0A3D4NJP0-F1
#
_cell.length_a   1.000
_cell.length_b   1.000
_cell.length_c   1.000
_cell.angle_alpha   90.00
_cell.angle_beta   90.00
_cell.angle_gamma   90.00
#
_symmetry.space_group_name_H-M   'P 1'
#
loop_
_entity.id
_entity.type
_entity.pdbx_description
1 polymer ?
#
loop_
_entity_poly.entity_id
_entity_poly.type
_entity_poly.pdbx_seq_one_letter_code
_entity_poly.pdbx_strand_id
1 'polypeptide(L)'
;MIGGGTGPATGTNATTCTSGPWHLARMLQAADAFPMNIGFTGKGNASLPEPLIEQVKAGAIGLKLHEDWGTTPASIDNCLNVADQYDVQVAIHTDTLNESGFVETTLAAFKGRTIHTYHTEGAGGGHAPDIIKACGLPNVLPSSTNPTRPFTRNTIDEHLDMLMV
;
A
#
# COMPACT_ATOMS: atom_id res chain seq x y z
N MET A 1 1.94 1.08 15.85
CA MET A 1 1.25 1.61 14.67
C MET A 1 2.18 1.50 13.47
N ILE A 2 1.71 0.90 12.38
CA ILE A 2 2.48 0.74 11.15
C ILE A 2 1.72 1.45 10.02
N GLY A 3 2.42 2.27 9.24
CA GLY A 3 1.83 3.06 8.15
C GLY A 3 2.85 4.06 7.62
N GLY A 4 2.41 5.12 6.94
CA GLY A 4 3.32 6.15 6.44
C GLY A 4 2.62 7.48 6.25
N GLY A 5 3.39 8.56 6.19
CA GLY A 5 2.86 9.90 6.01
C GLY A 5 3.79 10.99 6.53
N THR A 6 3.49 12.24 6.20
CA THR A 6 4.30 13.41 6.56
C THR A 6 3.44 14.56 7.09
N GLY A 7 2.37 14.25 7.81
CA GLY A 7 1.33 15.20 8.20
C GLY A 7 0.19 15.29 7.17
N PRO A 8 -0.66 16.34 7.21
CA PRO A 8 -1.86 16.44 6.38
C PRO A 8 -1.56 16.90 4.94
N ALA A 9 -0.50 16.36 4.34
CA ALA A 9 -0.18 16.58 2.94
C ALA A 9 -1.09 15.72 2.05
N THR A 10 -1.43 16.19 0.84
CA THR A 10 -2.30 15.46 -0.10
C THR A 10 -1.86 14.01 -0.28
N GLY A 11 -0.55 13.77 -0.47
CA GLY A 11 -0.03 12.41 -0.62
C GLY A 11 -0.19 11.53 0.61
N THR A 12 -0.23 12.09 1.83
CA THR A 12 -0.47 11.33 3.08
C THR A 12 -1.96 11.09 3.31
N ASN A 13 -2.82 12.05 2.95
CA ASN A 13 -4.27 11.88 3.03
C ASN A 13 -4.74 10.76 2.09
N ALA A 14 -4.06 10.57 0.96
CA ALA A 14 -4.35 9.49 0.03
C ALA A 14 -3.60 8.18 0.35
N THR A 15 -2.32 8.26 0.72
CA THR A 15 -1.43 7.09 0.72
C THR A 15 -0.64 6.95 2.02
N THR A 16 -0.43 5.71 2.46
CA THR A 16 0.42 5.39 3.62
C THR A 16 1.91 5.39 3.27
N CYS A 17 2.43 6.52 2.79
CA CYS A 17 3.79 6.66 2.26
C CYS A 17 4.57 7.80 2.93
N THR A 18 5.64 7.47 3.65
CA THR A 18 6.65 8.43 4.11
C THR A 18 7.74 8.54 3.04
N SER A 19 7.56 9.45 2.10
CA SER A 19 8.31 9.42 0.82
C SER A 19 9.71 10.00 0.96
N GLY A 20 10.74 9.16 0.75
CA GLY A 20 12.13 9.60 0.65
C GLY A 20 12.90 9.71 1.98
N PRO A 21 14.24 9.68 1.95
CA PRO A 21 15.09 9.64 3.15
C PRO A 21 14.88 10.80 4.12
N TRP A 22 14.69 12.02 3.59
CA TRP A 22 14.56 13.20 4.43
C TRP A 22 13.30 13.15 5.30
N HIS A 23 12.16 12.77 4.70
CA HIS A 23 10.89 12.66 5.41
C HIS A 23 10.92 11.51 6.42
N LEU A 24 11.51 10.36 6.08
CA LEU A 24 11.69 9.25 7.01
C LEU A 24 12.49 9.70 8.25
N ALA A 25 13.61 10.39 8.07
CA ALA A 25 14.39 10.91 9.19
C ALA A 25 13.59 11.86 10.09
N ARG A 26 12.76 12.75 9.51
CA ARG A 26 11.91 13.66 10.30
C ARG A 26 10.79 12.93 11.04
N MET A 27 10.16 11.95 10.41
CA MET A 27 9.07 11.21 11.02
C MET A 27 9.55 10.25 12.12
N LEU A 28 10.74 9.67 11.96
CA LEU A 28 11.40 8.90 13.02
C LEU A 28 11.69 9.78 14.24
N GLN A 29 12.22 11.00 14.05
CA GLN A 29 12.40 11.95 15.15
C GLN A 29 11.08 12.35 15.81
N ALA A 30 10.02 12.54 15.02
CA ALA A 30 8.70 12.86 15.56
C ALA A 30 8.09 11.70 16.35
N ALA A 31 8.41 10.45 15.99
CA ALA A 31 7.89 9.25 16.66
C ALA A 31 8.33 9.15 18.13
N ASP A 32 9.49 9.71 18.50
CA ASP A 32 9.99 9.72 19.88
C ASP A 32 9.05 10.45 20.87
N ALA A 33 8.15 11.30 20.37
CA ALA A 33 7.18 12.00 21.20
C ALA A 33 5.98 11.13 21.63
N PHE A 34 5.85 9.91 21.11
CA PHE A 34 4.67 9.07 21.32
C PHE A 34 4.99 7.78 22.10
N PRO A 35 4.17 7.39 23.09
CA PRO A 35 4.36 6.16 23.86
C PRO A 35 3.82 4.94 23.11
N MET A 36 4.23 4.75 21.85
CA MET A 36 3.80 3.65 20.99
C MET A 36 4.97 3.15 20.13
N ASN A 37 5.01 1.86 19.84
CA ASN A 37 5.88 1.34 18.79
C ASN A 37 5.38 1.86 17.44
N ILE A 38 6.22 2.53 16.66
CA ILE A 38 5.86 3.12 15.36
C ILE A 38 6.81 2.60 14.27
N GLY A 39 6.26 2.16 13.14
CA GLY A 39 7.02 1.77 11.95
C GLY A 39 6.51 2.51 10.72
N PHE A 40 7.43 3.04 9.92
CA PHE A 40 7.10 3.81 8.73
C PHE A 40 7.29 3.00 7.43
N THR A 41 6.33 3.11 6.52
CA THR A 41 6.42 2.59 5.15
C THR A 41 6.85 3.70 4.19
N GLY A 42 7.79 3.38 3.29
CA GLY A 42 8.19 4.25 2.19
C GLY A 42 7.24 4.14 0.99
N LYS A 43 7.46 4.97 -0.04
CA LYS A 43 6.75 4.85 -1.32
C LYS A 43 7.40 3.74 -2.16
N GLY A 44 6.61 2.73 -2.53
CA GLY A 44 7.04 1.57 -3.32
C GLY A 44 6.92 1.73 -4.83
N ASN A 45 6.22 2.77 -5.31
CA ASN A 45 6.00 3.00 -6.73
C ASN A 45 7.24 3.61 -7.41
N ALA A 46 8.11 2.74 -7.93
CA ALA A 46 9.18 3.08 -8.85
C ALA A 46 9.51 1.86 -9.72
N SER A 47 9.89 2.07 -10.98
CA SER A 47 10.31 0.98 -11.88
C SER A 47 11.82 0.72 -11.86
N LEU A 48 12.56 1.48 -11.04
CA LEU A 48 13.99 1.29 -10.80
C LEU A 48 14.23 1.10 -9.29
N PRO A 49 15.20 0.28 -8.87
CA PRO A 49 15.33 -0.13 -7.47
C PRO A 49 15.95 0.95 -6.57
N GLU A 50 16.79 1.83 -7.11
CA GLU A 50 17.62 2.75 -6.32
C GLU A 50 16.80 3.66 -5.38
N PRO A 51 15.71 4.31 -5.83
CA PRO A 51 14.89 5.15 -4.95
C PRO A 51 14.17 4.37 -3.84
N LEU A 52 13.90 3.09 -4.04
CA LEU A 52 13.28 2.22 -3.02
C LEU A 52 14.31 1.83 -1.97
N ILE A 53 15.52 1.45 -2.43
CA ILE A 53 16.65 1.09 -1.58
C ILE A 53 17.03 2.25 -0.65
N GLU A 54 17.07 3.48 -1.15
CA GLU A 54 17.36 4.66 -0.34
C GLU A 54 16.37 4.84 0.82
N GLN A 55 15.08 4.58 0.59
CA GLN A 55 14.05 4.68 1.61
C GLN A 55 14.16 3.59 2.67
N VAL A 56 14.41 2.34 2.25
CA VAL A 56 14.63 1.23 3.20
C VAL A 56 15.85 1.51 4.08
N LYS A 57 16.96 1.94 3.48
CA LYS A 57 18.18 2.33 4.22
C LYS A 57 17.97 3.51 5.16
N ALA A 58 17.01 4.39 4.86
CA ALA A 58 16.66 5.53 5.72
C ALA A 58 15.73 5.15 6.89
N GLY A 59 15.31 3.89 7.01
CA GLY A 59 14.53 3.37 8.14
C GLY A 59 13.08 3.01 7.82
N ALA A 60 12.69 2.91 6.54
CA ALA A 60 11.39 2.33 6.19
C ALA A 60 11.38 0.81 6.48
N ILE A 61 10.37 0.34 7.22
CA ILE A 61 10.21 -1.10 7.56
C ILE A 61 9.45 -1.89 6.49
N GLY A 62 9.04 -1.20 5.43
CA GLY A 62 8.24 -1.72 4.34
C GLY A 62 7.95 -0.65 3.30
N LEU A 63 7.34 -1.04 2.19
CA LEU A 63 7.00 -0.15 1.09
C LEU A 63 5.51 -0.25 0.76
N LYS A 64 4.88 0.88 0.46
CA LYS A 64 3.48 0.94 0.00
C LYS A 64 3.45 1.19 -1.51
N LEU A 65 2.84 0.27 -2.25
CA LEU A 65 2.38 0.49 -3.62
C LEU A 65 0.96 1.08 -3.56
N HIS A 66 0.75 2.25 -4.18
CA HIS A 66 -0.55 2.90 -4.27
C HIS A 66 -0.90 3.31 -5.71
N GLU A 67 -2.16 3.15 -6.10
CA GLU A 67 -2.57 3.46 -7.48
C GLU A 67 -2.40 4.95 -7.83
N ASP A 68 -2.58 5.84 -6.86
CA ASP A 68 -2.33 7.29 -6.95
C ASP A 68 -0.88 7.63 -7.32
N TRP A 69 0.05 6.70 -7.09
CA TRP A 69 1.44 6.80 -7.52
C TRP A 69 1.79 5.84 -8.67
N GLY A 70 0.80 5.12 -9.23
CA GLY A 70 0.93 4.15 -10.32
C GLY A 70 1.30 2.74 -9.84
N THR A 71 0.31 1.92 -9.49
CA THR A 71 0.50 0.50 -9.11
C THR A 71 0.56 -0.39 -10.35
N THR A 72 1.55 -0.13 -11.21
CA THR A 72 1.75 -0.88 -12.45
C THR A 72 2.52 -2.19 -12.21
N PRO A 73 2.44 -3.19 -13.12
CA PRO A 73 3.22 -4.42 -13.04
C PRO A 73 4.73 -4.19 -12.89
N ALA A 74 5.28 -3.15 -13.53
CA ALA A 74 6.69 -2.80 -13.42
C ALA A 74 7.06 -2.29 -12.01
N SER A 75 6.24 -1.41 -11.44
CA SER A 75 6.40 -0.94 -10.06
C SER A 75 6.26 -2.10 -9.06
N ILE A 76 5.27 -2.97 -9.26
CA ILE A 76 5.04 -4.16 -8.41
C ILE A 76 6.27 -5.06 -8.42
N ASP A 77 6.76 -5.43 -9.61
CA ASP A 77 7.88 -6.36 -9.75
C ASP A 77 9.16 -5.81 -9.12
N ASN A 78 9.48 -4.54 -9.38
CA ASN A 78 10.65 -3.88 -8.81
C ASN A 78 10.55 -3.75 -7.28
N CYS A 79 9.40 -3.34 -6.77
CA CYS A 79 9.18 -3.18 -5.33
C CYS A 79 9.35 -4.52 -4.58
N LEU A 80 8.78 -5.60 -5.10
CA LEU A 80 8.94 -6.93 -4.52
C LEU A 80 10.38 -7.47 -4.63
N ASN A 81 11.11 -7.17 -5.71
CA ASN A 81 12.54 -7.51 -5.79
C ASN A 81 13.36 -6.80 -4.72
N VAL A 82 13.09 -5.52 -4.43
CA VAL A 82 13.75 -4.77 -3.36
C VAL A 82 13.34 -5.31 -1.99
N ALA A 83 12.07 -5.67 -1.82
CA ALA A 83 11.56 -6.24 -0.58
C ALA A 83 12.27 -7.54 -0.18
N ASP A 84 12.41 -8.48 -1.13
CA ASP A 84 13.12 -9.74 -0.92
C ASP A 84 14.61 -9.53 -0.59
N GLN A 85 15.25 -8.53 -1.19
CA GLN A 85 16.67 -8.22 -0.95
C GLN A 85 16.94 -7.64 0.45
N TYR A 86 15.96 -6.91 1.01
CA TYR A 86 16.13 -6.17 2.25
C TYR A 86 15.29 -6.73 3.41
N ASP A 87 14.55 -7.82 3.18
CA ASP A 87 13.68 -8.47 4.16
C ASP A 87 12.66 -7.49 4.79
N VAL A 88 11.94 -6.77 3.92
CA VAL A 88 10.88 -5.83 4.31
C VAL A 88 9.55 -6.20 3.66
N GLN A 89 8.43 -5.83 4.27
CA GLN A 89 7.10 -6.13 3.72
C GLN A 89 6.70 -5.14 2.61
N VAL A 90 5.89 -5.60 1.65
CA VAL A 90 5.20 -4.74 0.69
C VAL A 90 3.70 -4.74 0.96
N ALA A 91 3.15 -3.56 1.21
CA ALA A 91 1.71 -3.33 1.24
C ALA A 91 1.25 -2.80 -0.13
N ILE A 92 0.08 -3.22 -0.59
CA ILE A 92 -0.44 -2.81 -1.91
C ILE A 92 -1.90 -2.35 -1.86
N HIS A 93 -2.14 -1.24 -2.56
CA HIS A 93 -3.44 -0.78 -3.07
C HIS A 93 -3.34 -0.87 -4.59
N THR A 94 -4.10 -1.79 -5.19
CA THR A 94 -3.96 -2.14 -6.61
C THR A 94 -4.69 -1.14 -7.52
N ASP A 95 -4.46 -1.26 -8.83
CA ASP A 95 -5.01 -0.40 -9.89
C ASP A 95 -6.53 -0.59 -10.04
N THR A 96 -7.33 0.27 -9.41
CA THR A 96 -8.81 0.20 -9.44
C THR A 96 -9.35 0.37 -10.85
N LEU A 97 -8.68 1.19 -11.65
CA LEU A 97 -9.08 1.54 -13.01
C LEU A 97 -8.81 0.40 -14.02
N ASN A 98 -8.06 -0.62 -13.61
CA ASN A 98 -7.53 -1.64 -14.51
C ASN A 98 -6.72 -1.04 -15.68
N GLU A 99 -6.07 0.11 -15.45
CA GLU A 99 -5.36 0.87 -16.50
C GLU A 99 -4.21 0.04 -17.09
N SER A 100 -3.45 -0.60 -16.22
CA SER A 100 -2.26 -1.40 -16.58
C SER A 100 -2.56 -2.89 -16.74
N GLY A 101 -3.83 -3.28 -16.63
CA GLY A 101 -4.33 -4.65 -16.71
C GLY A 101 -5.38 -4.95 -15.64
N PHE A 102 -6.09 -6.07 -15.79
CA PHE A 102 -7.02 -6.56 -14.77
C PHE A 102 -6.29 -7.22 -13.59
N VAL A 103 -7.06 -7.64 -12.58
CA VAL A 103 -6.51 -8.26 -11.36
C VAL A 103 -5.53 -9.40 -11.67
N GLU A 104 -5.80 -10.23 -12.68
CA GLU A 104 -4.92 -11.33 -13.06
C GLU A 104 -3.52 -10.87 -13.48
N THR A 105 -3.41 -9.70 -14.12
CA THR A 105 -2.13 -9.09 -14.51
C THR A 105 -1.33 -8.69 -13.27
N THR A 106 -1.99 -8.07 -12.29
CA THR A 106 -1.38 -7.70 -11.01
C THR A 106 -0.97 -8.93 -10.19
N LEU A 107 -1.83 -9.94 -10.11
CA LEU A 107 -1.50 -11.20 -9.41
C LEU A 107 -0.31 -11.91 -10.08
N ALA A 108 -0.23 -11.89 -11.41
CA ALA A 108 0.92 -12.42 -12.15
C ALA A 108 2.20 -11.62 -11.87
N ALA A 109 2.11 -10.28 -11.72
CA ALA A 109 3.24 -9.43 -11.37
C ALA A 109 3.80 -9.73 -9.97
N PHE A 110 3.02 -10.32 -9.06
CA PHE A 110 3.52 -10.77 -7.76
C PHE A 110 4.55 -11.90 -7.90
N LYS A 111 4.46 -12.72 -8.95
CA LYS A 111 5.35 -13.88 -9.20
C LYS A 111 5.47 -14.82 -7.99
N GLY A 112 4.39 -14.97 -7.23
CA GLY A 112 4.35 -15.81 -6.03
C GLY A 112 5.11 -15.27 -4.82
N ARG A 113 5.67 -14.05 -4.87
CA ARG A 113 6.35 -13.41 -3.74
C ARG A 113 5.35 -12.92 -2.69
N THR A 114 5.78 -12.84 -1.43
CA THR A 114 4.94 -12.42 -0.32
C THR A 114 4.51 -10.96 -0.49
N ILE A 115 3.21 -10.69 -0.33
CA ILE A 115 2.67 -9.34 -0.39
C ILE A 115 1.45 -9.18 0.52
N HIS A 116 1.29 -8.01 1.13
CA HIS A 116 0.15 -7.66 1.97
C HIS A 116 -0.86 -6.81 1.18
N THR A 117 -2.02 -7.37 0.85
CA THR A 117 -3.10 -6.62 0.20
C THR A 117 -3.92 -5.83 1.22
N TYR A 118 -3.92 -4.51 1.09
CA TYR A 118 -4.81 -3.65 1.88
C TYR A 118 -6.24 -3.74 1.36
N HIS A 119 -7.22 -3.47 2.24
CA HIS A 119 -8.67 -3.42 1.95
C HIS A 119 -9.10 -4.38 0.83
N THR A 120 -8.78 -5.67 1.00
CA THR A 120 -8.78 -6.68 -0.08
C THR A 120 -10.16 -6.92 -0.68
N GLU A 121 -11.23 -6.50 -0.02
CA GLU A 121 -12.58 -6.54 -0.58
C GLU A 121 -12.78 -5.53 -1.72
N GLY A 122 -12.11 -4.36 -1.69
CA GLY A 122 -12.06 -3.41 -2.80
C GLY A 122 -12.77 -2.07 -2.59
N ALA A 123 -13.64 -1.90 -1.60
CA ALA A 123 -14.32 -0.62 -1.37
C ALA A 123 -13.34 0.52 -1.02
N GLY A 124 -12.25 0.21 -0.32
CA GLY A 124 -11.15 1.15 -0.06
C GLY A 124 -10.21 1.36 -1.25
N GLY A 125 -10.46 0.69 -2.38
CA GLY A 125 -9.67 0.72 -3.60
C GLY A 125 -9.02 -0.63 -3.94
N GLY A 126 -8.88 -0.88 -5.23
CA GLY A 126 -8.34 -2.08 -5.82
C GLY A 126 -9.10 -2.48 -7.09
N HIS A 127 -8.54 -3.40 -7.88
CA HIS A 127 -9.11 -3.83 -9.16
C HIS A 127 -10.62 -4.05 -9.08
N ALA A 128 -11.38 -3.24 -9.81
CA ALA A 128 -12.83 -3.35 -9.82
C ALA A 128 -13.28 -4.38 -10.87
N PRO A 129 -14.18 -5.33 -10.52
CA PRO A 129 -14.84 -5.52 -9.22
C PRO A 129 -14.23 -6.65 -8.36
N ASP A 130 -13.05 -7.17 -8.72
CA ASP A 130 -12.66 -8.53 -8.35
C ASP A 130 -11.29 -8.68 -7.66
N ILE A 131 -10.75 -7.60 -7.09
CA ILE A 131 -9.55 -7.64 -6.22
C ILE A 131 -9.66 -8.66 -5.08
N ILE A 132 -10.88 -8.95 -4.61
CA ILE A 132 -11.14 -9.95 -3.56
C ILE A 132 -10.63 -11.36 -3.90
N LYS A 133 -10.41 -11.66 -5.18
CA LYS A 133 -9.75 -12.91 -5.62
C LYS A 133 -8.37 -13.11 -4.97
N ALA A 134 -7.66 -12.03 -4.60
CA ALA A 134 -6.35 -12.10 -3.96
C ALA A 134 -6.36 -12.88 -2.64
N CYS A 135 -7.49 -12.93 -1.91
CA CYS A 135 -7.66 -13.73 -0.70
C CYS A 135 -7.42 -15.23 -0.91
N GLY A 136 -7.55 -15.73 -2.15
CA GLY A 136 -7.35 -17.14 -2.49
C GLY A 136 -5.90 -17.55 -2.76
N LEU A 137 -4.94 -16.60 -2.73
CA LEU A 137 -3.55 -16.88 -3.07
C LEU A 137 -2.69 -17.16 -1.82
N PRO A 138 -1.80 -18.17 -1.87
CA PRO A 138 -1.00 -18.57 -0.71
C PRO A 138 0.10 -17.56 -0.32
N ASN A 139 0.54 -16.74 -1.28
CA ASN A 139 1.57 -15.71 -1.07
C ASN A 139 0.98 -14.35 -0.64
N VAL A 140 -0.34 -14.22 -0.57
CA VAL A 140 -1.02 -12.99 -0.19
C VAL A 140 -1.37 -13.04 1.29
N LEU A 141 -1.06 -11.95 2.00
CA LEU A 141 -1.50 -11.70 3.38
C LEU A 141 -2.65 -10.68 3.33
N PRO A 142 -3.92 -11.12 3.25
CA PRO A 142 -5.03 -10.22 3.03
C PRO A 142 -5.45 -9.49 4.30
N SER A 143 -5.91 -8.25 4.14
CA SER A 143 -6.48 -7.45 5.23
C SER A 143 -7.71 -6.67 4.78
N SER A 144 -8.56 -6.33 5.73
CA SER A 144 -9.69 -5.42 5.53
C SER A 144 -9.44 -4.13 6.29
N THR A 145 -9.89 -3.01 5.75
CA THR A 145 -10.11 -1.79 6.54
C THR A 145 -11.44 -1.90 7.29
N ASN A 146 -11.62 -1.04 8.29
CA ASN A 146 -12.78 -1.13 9.18
C ASN A 146 -14.11 -0.53 8.68
N PRO A 147 -14.21 0.38 7.68
CA PRO A 147 -15.49 1.04 7.39
C PRO A 147 -16.56 0.07 6.86
N THR A 148 -16.16 -1.00 6.18
CA THR A 148 -17.07 -2.03 5.67
C THR A 148 -17.45 -3.09 6.72
N ARG A 149 -17.07 -2.90 8.00
CA ARG A 149 -17.15 -3.96 9.03
C ARG A 149 -18.01 -3.59 10.26
N PRO A 150 -19.08 -4.36 10.54
CA PRO A 150 -19.75 -5.32 9.66
C PRO A 150 -20.52 -4.60 8.55
N PHE A 151 -21.08 -5.38 7.61
CA PHE A 151 -22.10 -4.85 6.71
C PHE A 151 -23.35 -4.43 7.49
N THR A 152 -23.79 -3.19 7.31
CA THR A 152 -24.97 -2.62 7.97
C THR A 152 -25.92 -1.99 6.94
N ARG A 153 -27.11 -1.59 7.40
CA ARG A 153 -28.11 -0.91 6.57
C ARG A 153 -27.57 0.35 5.87
N ASN A 154 -26.63 1.06 6.49
CA ASN A 154 -26.13 2.33 5.98
C ASN A 154 -24.82 2.20 5.19
N THR A 155 -24.21 1.01 5.16
CA THR A 155 -22.85 0.85 4.62
C THR A 155 -22.75 1.28 3.16
N ILE A 156 -23.74 0.93 2.32
CA ILE A 156 -23.71 1.30 0.90
C ILE A 156 -23.89 2.81 0.71
N ASP A 157 -24.91 3.39 1.34
CA ASP A 157 -25.21 4.82 1.17
C ASP A 157 -24.05 5.68 1.69
N GLU A 158 -23.46 5.31 2.83
CA GLU A 158 -22.29 5.99 3.39
C GLU A 158 -21.08 5.90 2.45
N HIS A 159 -20.76 4.72 1.92
CA HIS A 159 -19.54 4.54 1.12
C HIS A 159 -19.66 5.15 -0.28
N LEU A 160 -20.86 5.14 -0.87
CA LEU A 160 -21.07 5.75 -2.17
C LEU A 160 -20.82 7.26 -2.12
N ASP A 161 -21.36 7.94 -1.10
CA ASP A 161 -21.13 9.38 -0.91
C ASP A 161 -19.68 9.66 -0.49
N MET A 162 -19.12 8.87 0.43
CA MET A 162 -17.71 9.01 0.86
C MET A 162 -16.72 8.97 -0.30
N LEU A 163 -16.95 8.14 -1.31
CA LEU A 163 -16.09 8.04 -2.49
C LEU A 163 -16.22 9.25 -3.44
N MET A 164 -17.37 9.92 -3.44
CA MET A 164 -17.66 11.03 -4.35
C MET A 164 -17.22 12.41 -3.82
N VAL A 165 -16.83 12.51 -2.55
CA VAL A 165 -16.39 13.75 -1.87
C VAL A 165 -14.88 13.95 -2.00
#